data_AF-A0A371BGQ1-F1
#
_entry.id   AF-A0A371BGQ1-F1
#
_cell.length_a   1.000
_cell.length_b   1.000
_cell.length_c   1.000
_cell.angle_alpha   90.00
_cell.angle_beta   90.00
_cell.angle_gamma   90.00
#
_symmetry.space_group_name_H-M   'P 1'
#
loop_
_entity.id
_entity.type
_entity.pdbx_description
1 polymer ?
#
loop_
_entity_poly.entity_id
_entity_poly.type
_entity_poly.pdbx_seq_one_letter_code
_entity_poly.pdbx_strand_id
1 'polypeptide(L)'
;MEDTLVPIFVVGMLFIGLPWLVMHYVTRWKTAATLTNDDERMLGDMHELARRLEDRLDTVERLVAADNPDWHPRRLDHESEDYAQLENIRRLERKN
;
A
#
# COMPACT_ATOMS: atom_id res chain seq x y z
N MET A 1 29.53 34.77 40.51
CA MET A 1 28.16 34.85 39.96
C MET A 1 27.88 33.74 38.94
N GLU A 2 28.90 33.16 38.29
CA GLU A 2 28.74 31.99 37.41
C GLU A 2 28.38 30.69 38.15
N ASP A 3 28.85 30.48 39.38
CA ASP A 3 28.58 29.26 40.16
C ASP A 3 27.10 29.01 40.47
N THR A 4 26.28 30.07 40.48
CA THR A 4 24.81 29.96 40.66
C THR A 4 24.04 29.92 39.34
N LEU A 5 24.59 30.49 38.27
CA LEU A 5 23.94 30.57 36.96
C LEU A 5 23.91 29.21 36.25
N VAL A 6 25.03 28.48 36.29
CA VAL A 6 25.17 27.17 35.64
C VAL A 6 24.13 26.15 36.14
N PRO A 7 23.97 25.90 37.46
CA PRO A 7 22.97 24.93 37.93
C PRO A 7 21.52 25.32 37.61
N ILE A 8 21.19 26.61 37.57
CA ILE A 8 19.85 27.09 37.19
C ILE A 8 19.54 26.73 35.73
N PHE A 9 20.50 26.97 34.82
CA PHE A 9 20.35 26.60 33.42
C PHE A 9 20.28 25.10 33.21
N VAL A 10 21.10 24.32 33.94
CA VAL A 10 21.11 22.85 33.85
C VAL A 10 19.77 22.27 34.31
N VAL A 11 19.24 22.73 35.46
CA VAL A 11 17.94 22.28 35.97
C VAL A 11 16.82 22.71 35.02
N GLY A 12 16.83 23.95 34.54
CA GLY A 12 15.86 24.44 33.54
C GLY A 12 15.89 23.59 32.27
N MET A 13 17.06 23.32 31.70
CA MET A 13 17.21 22.51 30.49
C MET A 13 16.81 21.05 30.73
N LEU A 14 17.08 20.48 31.91
CA LEU A 14 16.69 19.11 32.21
C LEU A 14 15.17 18.98 32.33
N PHE A 15 14.53 19.88 33.09
CA PHE A 15 13.09 19.82 33.36
C PHE A 15 12.21 20.43 32.26
N ILE A 16 12.75 21.27 31.38
CA ILE A 16 12.03 21.82 30.24
C ILE A 16 12.41 21.06 28.98
N GLY A 17 13.70 20.78 28.78
CA GLY A 17 14.22 20.08 27.62
C GLY A 17 13.81 18.60 27.56
N LEU A 18 13.81 17.86 28.69
CA LEU A 18 13.34 16.46 28.65
C LEU A 18 11.85 16.36 28.32
N PRO A 19 10.91 17.08 28.99
CA PRO A 19 9.51 17.03 28.60
C PRO A 19 9.26 17.56 27.19
N TRP A 20 10.01 18.57 26.74
CA TRP A 20 9.93 19.06 25.37
C TRP A 20 10.35 17.99 24.36
N LEU A 21 11.44 17.26 24.63
CA LEU A 21 11.91 16.15 23.80
C LEU A 21 10.84 15.05 23.74
N VAL A 22 10.31 14.65 24.90
CA VAL A 22 9.23 13.64 24.96
C VAL A 22 8.01 14.12 24.18
N MET A 23 7.56 15.36 24.38
CA MET A 23 6.44 15.93 23.64
C MET A 23 6.70 15.94 22.13
N HIS A 24 7.90 16.34 21.70
CA HIS A 24 8.29 16.36 20.29
C HIS A 24 8.17 14.99 19.63
N TYR A 25 8.69 13.94 20.28
CA TYR A 25 8.60 12.57 19.77
C TYR A 25 7.18 12.00 19.82
N VAL A 26 6.40 12.32 20.86
CA VAL A 26 4.98 11.93 20.94
C VAL A 26 4.16 12.57 19.83
N THR A 27 4.35 13.87 19.56
CA THR A 27 3.68 14.55 18.44
C THR A 27 4.09 13.94 17.10
N ARG A 28 5.38 13.65 16.89
CA ARG A 28 5.87 12.96 15.68
C ARG A 28 5.29 11.55 15.52
N TRP A 29 5.14 10.79 16.60
CA TRP A 29 4.51 9.46 16.58
C TRP A 29 3.03 9.53 16.26
N LYS A 30 2.29 10.50 16.81
CA LYS A 30 0.86 10.68 16.49
C LYS A 30 0.65 11.06 15.02
N THR A 31 1.50 11.93 14.47
CA THR A 31 1.46 12.29 13.04
C THR A 31 1.83 11.13 12.13
N ALA A 32 2.83 10.31 12.50
CA ALA A 32 3.20 9.12 11.73
C ALA A 32 2.07 8.08 11.67
N ALA A 33 1.33 7.88 12.77
CA ALA A 33 0.16 6.99 12.80
C ALA A 33 -1.00 7.49 11.91
N THR A 34 -1.05 8.78 11.59
CA THR A 34 -2.08 9.32 10.67
C THR A 34 -1.79 8.95 9.22
N LEU A 35 -0.52 8.71 8.87
CA LEU A 35 -0.10 8.29 7.52
C LEU A 35 -0.67 6.91 7.16
N THR A 36 -0.69 5.96 8.11
CA THR A 36 -1.27 4.62 7.90
C THR A 36 -2.75 4.65 7.52
N ASN A 37 -3.55 5.53 8.12
CA ASN A 37 -4.97 5.62 7.76
C ASN A 37 -5.19 6.26 6.38
N ASP A 38 -4.33 7.20 6.01
CA ASP A 38 -4.32 7.78 4.67
C ASP A 38 -3.89 6.75 3.62
N ASP A 39 -2.91 5.88 3.95
CA ASP A 39 -2.49 4.78 3.11
C ASP A 39 -3.62 3.75 2.89
N GLU A 40 -4.35 3.37 3.95
CA GLU A 40 -5.52 2.49 3.84
C GLU A 40 -6.60 3.09 2.94
N ARG A 41 -6.85 4.40 3.07
CA ARG A 41 -7.80 5.12 2.23
C ARG A 41 -7.34 5.19 0.78
N MET A 42 -6.05 5.47 0.55
CA MET A 42 -5.45 5.50 -0.79
C MET A 42 -5.53 4.13 -1.45
N LEU A 43 -5.26 3.04 -0.71
CA LEU A 43 -5.43 1.68 -1.21
C LEU A 43 -6.89 1.39 -1.58
N GLY A 44 -7.85 1.86 -0.77
CA GLY A 44 -9.27 1.78 -1.09
C GLY A 44 -9.62 2.51 -2.39
N ASP A 45 -9.12 3.73 -2.56
CA ASP A 45 -9.36 4.53 -3.77
C ASP A 45 -8.72 3.88 -5.01
N MET A 46 -7.50 3.35 -4.90
CA MET A 46 -6.86 2.60 -5.99
C MET A 46 -7.63 1.33 -6.35
N HIS A 47 -8.18 0.63 -5.35
CA HIS A 47 -9.00 -0.56 -5.58
C HIS A 47 -10.30 -0.21 -6.33
N GLU A 48 -10.99 0.85 -5.92
CA GLU A 48 -12.20 1.34 -6.59
C GLU A 48 -11.91 1.78 -8.03
N LEU A 49 -10.79 2.46 -8.26
CA LEU A 49 -10.35 2.83 -9.61
C LEU A 49 -10.04 1.61 -10.49
N ALA A 50 -9.36 0.61 -9.93
CA ALA A 50 -9.09 -0.64 -10.64
C ALA A 50 -10.40 -1.35 -11.02
N ARG A 51 -11.37 -1.43 -10.10
CA ARG A 51 -12.70 -2.02 -10.33
C ARG A 51 -13.43 -1.34 -11.48
N ARG A 52 -13.46 -0.01 -11.49
CA ARG A 52 -14.11 0.76 -12.57
C ARG A 52 -13.41 0.62 -13.91
N LEU A 53 -12.07 0.50 -13.90
CA LEU A 53 -11.31 0.26 -15.11
C LEU A 53 -11.66 -1.11 -15.69
N GLU A 54 -11.75 -2.13 -14.84
CA GLU A 54 -12.19 -3.48 -15.20
C GLU A 54 -13.61 -3.49 -15.78
N ASP A 55 -14.56 -2.81 -15.15
CA ASP A 55 -15.94 -2.71 -15.66
C ASP A 55 -16.02 -2.07 -17.06
N ARG A 56 -15.15 -1.10 -17.34
CA ARG A 56 -15.07 -0.47 -18.67
C ARG A 56 -14.37 -1.34 -19.68
N LEU A 57 -13.42 -2.16 -19.23
CA LEU A 57 -12.67 -3.08 -20.06
C LEU A 57 -13.59 -4.12 -20.70
N ASP A 58 -14.66 -4.54 -20.04
CA ASP A 58 -15.70 -5.41 -20.63
C ASP A 58 -16.33 -4.80 -21.90
N THR A 59 -16.58 -3.50 -21.88
CA THR A 59 -17.10 -2.79 -23.07
C THR A 59 -16.06 -2.71 -24.19
N VAL A 60 -14.79 -2.51 -23.83
CA VAL A 60 -13.67 -2.52 -24.80
C VAL A 60 -13.50 -3.91 -25.39
N GLU A 61 -13.55 -4.97 -24.58
CA GLU A 61 -13.47 -6.36 -25.04
C GLU A 61 -14.60 -6.69 -26.02
N ARG A 62 -15.83 -6.24 -25.74
CA ARG A 62 -16.95 -6.41 -26.66
C ARG A 62 -16.74 -5.68 -27.99
N LEU A 63 -16.18 -4.48 -27.97
CA LEU A 63 -15.86 -3.73 -29.19
C LEU A 63 -14.75 -4.43 -29.99
N VAL A 64 -13.68 -4.84 -29.31
CA VAL A 64 -12.55 -5.54 -29.95
C VAL A 64 -12.98 -6.87 -30.54
N ALA A 65 -13.86 -7.63 -29.88
CA ALA A 65 -14.42 -8.87 -30.40
C ALA A 65 -15.35 -8.65 -31.61
N ALA A 66 -16.02 -7.49 -31.69
CA ALA A 66 -16.80 -7.12 -32.88
C ALA A 66 -15.90 -6.77 -34.08
N ASP A 67 -14.74 -6.16 -33.82
CA ASP A 67 -13.79 -5.77 -34.86
C ASP A 67 -12.82 -6.91 -35.27
N ASN A 68 -12.53 -7.85 -34.37
CA ASN A 68 -11.65 -9.00 -34.59
C ASN A 68 -12.29 -10.28 -34.03
N PRO A 69 -12.90 -11.14 -34.87
CA PRO A 69 -13.58 -12.36 -34.41
C PRO A 69 -12.64 -13.42 -33.82
N ASP A 70 -11.33 -13.33 -34.09
CA ASP A 70 -10.30 -14.23 -33.54
C ASP A 70 -9.75 -13.74 -32.17
N TRP A 71 -10.25 -12.61 -31.66
CA TRP A 71 -9.80 -12.08 -30.37
C TRP A 71 -10.41 -12.85 -29.20
N HIS A 72 -9.57 -13.53 -28.42
CA HIS A 72 -9.98 -14.16 -27.17
C HIS A 72 -9.55 -13.30 -25.98
N PRO A 73 -10.46 -12.88 -25.08
CA PRO A 73 -10.09 -12.18 -23.86
C PRO A 73 -9.12 -13.02 -23.03
N ARG A 74 -7.96 -12.47 -22.68
CA ARG A 74 -7.04 -13.08 -21.71
C ARG A 74 -7.51 -12.73 -20.30
N ARG A 75 -8.70 -13.18 -19.94
CA ARG A 75 -9.11 -13.17 -18.54
C ARG A 75 -8.30 -14.24 -17.86
N LEU A 76 -7.56 -13.83 -16.83
CA LEU A 76 -6.88 -14.74 -15.94
C LEU A 76 -7.91 -15.30 -14.95
N ASP A 77 -8.90 -16.04 -15.46
CA ASP A 77 -9.81 -16.80 -14.62
C ASP A 77 -9.15 -18.11 -14.22
N HIS A 78 -9.32 -18.53 -12.97
CA HIS A 78 -8.78 -19.81 -12.48
C HIS A 78 -9.34 -21.04 -13.24
N GLU A 79 -10.35 -20.83 -14.09
CA GLU A 79 -11.00 -21.84 -14.90
C GLU A 79 -10.51 -21.89 -16.36
N SER A 80 -9.67 -20.95 -16.83
CA SER A 80 -9.15 -21.02 -18.20
C SER A 80 -8.21 -22.20 -18.41
N GLU A 81 -8.26 -22.75 -19.61
CA GLU A 81 -7.41 -23.86 -20.07
C GLU A 81 -5.92 -23.59 -19.86
N ASP A 82 -5.51 -22.31 -19.94
CA ASP A 82 -4.15 -21.84 -19.65
C ASP A 82 -3.73 -22.13 -18.19
N TYR A 83 -4.60 -21.93 -17.20
CA TYR A 83 -4.30 -22.24 -15.80
C TYR A 83 -4.21 -23.75 -15.55
N ALA A 84 -5.13 -24.51 -16.12
CA ALA A 84 -5.09 -25.96 -16.05
C ALA A 84 -3.80 -26.52 -16.67
N GLN A 85 -3.37 -25.95 -17.80
CA GLN A 85 -2.11 -26.31 -18.45
C GLN A 85 -0.89 -26.00 -17.56
N LEU A 86 -0.86 -24.83 -16.91
CA LEU A 86 0.22 -24.46 -15.98
C LEU A 86 0.29 -25.38 -14.76
N GLU A 87 -0.85 -25.79 -14.20
CA GLU A 87 -0.87 -26.74 -13.09
C GLU A 87 -0.37 -28.12 -13.53
N ASN A 88 -0.78 -28.57 -14.72
CA ASN A 88 -0.32 -29.82 -15.31
C ASN A 88 1.21 -29.81 -15.51
N ILE A 89 1.77 -28.72 -16.05
CA ILE A 89 3.22 -28.53 -16.19
C ILE A 89 3.92 -28.61 -14.82
N ARG A 90 3.40 -27.89 -13.82
CA ARG A 90 3.95 -27.90 -12.44
C ARG A 90 3.86 -29.28 -11.77
N ARG A 91 2.86 -30.11 -12.12
CA ARG A 91 2.77 -31.50 -11.65
C ARG A 91 3.80 -32.40 -12.32
N LEU A 92 4.09 -32.19 -13.60
CA LEU A 92 5.09 -32.97 -14.34
C LEU A 92 6.49 -32.69 -13.81
N GLU A 93 6.84 -31.43 -13.55
CA GLU A 93 8.13 -31.06 -12.93
C GLU A 93 8.33 -31.67 -11.55
N ARG A 94 7.26 -31.87 -10.78
CA ARG A 94 7.32 -32.47 -9.44
C ARG A 94 7.45 -33.99 -9.42
N LYS A 95 7.22 -34.64 -10.57
CA LYS A 95 7.22 -36.12 -10.72
C LYS A 95 8.49 -36.66 -11.37
N ASN A 96 9.35 -35.78 -11.90
CA ASN A 96 10.73 -36.08 -12.29
C ASN A 96 11.68 -35.87 -11.12
#